data_AF-M1CUY1-F1
#
_entry.id   AF-M1CUY1-F1
#
_cell.length_a   1.000
_cell.length_b   1.000
_cell.length_c   1.000
_cell.angle_alpha   90.00
_cell.angle_beta   90.00
_cell.angle_gamma   90.00
#
_symmetry.space_group_name_H-M   'P 1'
#
loop_
_entity.id
_entity.type
_entity.pdbx_description
1 polymer ?
#
loop_
_entity_poly.entity_id
_entity_poly.type
_entity_poly.pdbx_seq_one_letter_code
_entity_poly.pdbx_strand_id
1 'polypeptide(L)'
;MEKTKEEIAGTRQTNLKTAFELGIHTLLTSCSKEAFCKAFPNFAPAEVERLHRLFIQVITSLHEDIEDEFESLCVETQAGSTLNMVEQLVEEQNLDPLFPEKSNVEEVRHYLSEAKQNEINYLTTMLETAEEQKRSITSRLEILKKERHDFSDAAATDIVNKIRTGNQKYNTNNNIGFNS
;
A
#
# COMPACT_ATOMS: atom_id res chain seq x y z
N MET A 1 -19.05 33.43 24.15
CA MET A 1 -18.92 34.22 22.90
C MET A 1 -17.58 33.87 22.31
N GLU A 2 -17.60 32.85 21.47
CA GLU A 2 -16.43 32.37 20.76
C GLU A 2 -16.15 33.31 19.61
N LYS A 3 -14.89 33.74 19.51
CA LYS A 3 -14.41 34.73 18.54
C LYS A 3 -14.51 34.08 17.16
N THR A 4 -15.38 34.60 16.30
CA THR A 4 -15.42 34.27 14.87
C THR A 4 -14.02 34.52 14.32
N LYS A 5 -13.27 33.46 14.03
CA LYS A 5 -12.10 33.56 13.15
C LYS A 5 -12.65 34.10 11.84
N GLU A 6 -12.19 35.27 11.43
CA GLU A 6 -12.23 35.63 10.02
C GLU A 6 -11.49 34.51 9.28
N GLU A 7 -12.26 33.63 8.63
CA GLU A 7 -11.70 32.70 7.65
C GLU A 7 -11.11 33.56 6.54
N ILE A 8 -9.79 33.67 6.55
CA ILE A 8 -9.05 34.21 5.41
C ILE A 8 -9.46 33.37 4.21
N ALA A 9 -10.04 34.00 3.19
CA ALA A 9 -10.48 33.32 1.98
C ALA A 9 -9.32 32.49 1.41
N GLY A 10 -9.57 31.21 1.13
CA GLY A 10 -8.58 30.32 0.56
C GLY A 10 -8.12 30.81 -0.81
N THR A 11 -6.94 30.36 -1.25
CA THR A 11 -6.39 30.68 -2.57
C THR A 11 -7.37 30.26 -3.66
N ARG A 12 -8.06 29.12 -3.50
CA ARG A 12 -9.03 28.62 -4.48
C ARG A 12 -10.24 29.53 -4.64
N GLN A 13 -10.79 30.02 -3.52
CA GLN A 13 -11.91 30.96 -3.52
C GLN A 13 -11.51 32.28 -4.19
N THR A 14 -10.36 32.82 -3.81
CA THR A 14 -9.83 34.07 -4.38
C THR A 14 -9.59 33.95 -5.88
N ASN A 15 -9.05 32.82 -6.34
CA ASN A 15 -8.84 32.55 -7.76
C ASN A 15 -10.15 32.47 -8.54
N LEU A 16 -11.20 31.85 -7.97
CA LEU A 16 -12.52 31.80 -8.60
C LEU A 16 -13.07 33.22 -8.81
N LYS A 17 -13.06 34.04 -7.75
CA LYS A 17 -13.54 35.43 -7.80
C LYS A 17 -12.76 36.26 -8.82
N THR A 18 -11.44 36.20 -8.76
CA THR A 18 -10.56 36.93 -9.70
C THR A 18 -10.79 36.51 -11.15
N ALA A 19 -10.95 35.20 -11.41
CA ALA A 19 -11.19 34.71 -12.76
C ALA A 19 -12.56 35.15 -13.30
N PHE A 20 -13.58 35.18 -12.44
CA PHE A 20 -14.91 35.66 -12.79
C PHE A 20 -14.89 37.17 -13.12
N GLU A 21 -14.35 37.99 -12.23
CA GLU A 21 -14.24 39.45 -12.41
C GLU A 21 -13.49 39.79 -13.71
N LEU A 22 -12.37 39.11 -13.97
CA LEU A 22 -11.59 39.29 -15.20
C LEU A 22 -12.41 38.90 -16.44
N GLY A 23 -13.16 37.81 -16.38
CA GLY A 23 -14.01 37.32 -17.47
C GLY A 23 -15.12 38.30 -17.81
N ILE A 24 -15.88 38.74 -16.81
CA ILE A 24 -16.99 39.69 -16.98
C ILE A 24 -16.48 41.06 -17.43
N HIS A 25 -15.41 41.58 -16.82
CA HIS A 25 -14.79 42.82 -17.23
C HIS A 25 -14.40 42.77 -18.71
N THR A 26 -13.74 41.69 -19.15
CA THR A 26 -13.30 41.53 -20.54
C THR A 26 -14.48 41.47 -21.52
N LEU A 27 -15.54 40.73 -21.17
CA LEU A 27 -16.74 40.63 -22.01
C LEU A 27 -17.45 41.98 -22.16
N LEU A 28 -17.66 42.68 -21.05
CA LEU A 28 -18.43 43.92 -21.00
C LEU A 28 -17.67 45.14 -21.53
N THR A 29 -16.34 45.13 -21.48
CA THR A 29 -15.49 46.25 -21.96
C THR A 29 -14.89 46.03 -23.36
N SER A 30 -15.27 44.95 -24.05
CA SER A 30 -14.75 44.59 -25.38
C SER A 30 -15.14 45.58 -26.51
N CYS A 31 -16.21 46.34 -26.33
CA CYS A 31 -16.72 47.26 -27.35
C CYS A 31 -15.95 48.59 -27.34
N SER A 32 -15.19 48.84 -28.40
CA SER A 32 -14.53 50.14 -28.58
C SER A 32 -15.51 51.21 -29.05
N LYS A 33 -15.23 52.47 -28.71
CA LYS A 33 -16.01 53.62 -29.18
C LYS A 33 -16.08 53.68 -30.72
N GLU A 34 -15.01 53.30 -31.41
CA GLU A 34 -14.99 53.27 -32.88
C GLU A 34 -15.95 52.20 -33.43
N ALA A 35 -15.93 50.99 -32.87
CA ALA A 35 -16.84 49.92 -33.25
C ALA A 35 -18.31 50.32 -32.97
N PHE A 36 -18.54 51.00 -31.85
CA PHE A 36 -19.84 51.54 -31.51
C PHE A 36 -20.34 52.57 -32.54
N CYS A 37 -19.52 53.58 -32.88
CA CYS A 37 -19.89 54.57 -33.88
C CYS A 37 -20.18 53.96 -35.25
N LYS A 38 -19.42 52.93 -35.66
CA LYS A 38 -19.63 52.20 -36.92
C LYS A 38 -20.97 51.45 -36.97
N ALA A 39 -21.52 51.06 -35.82
CA ALA A 39 -22.82 50.40 -35.75
C ALA A 39 -24.01 51.34 -36.01
N PHE A 40 -23.80 52.67 -35.92
CA PHE A 40 -24.84 53.68 -36.08
C PHE A 40 -24.51 54.71 -37.19
N PRO A 41 -24.30 54.27 -38.45
CA PRO A 41 -23.82 55.16 -39.52
C PRO A 41 -24.83 56.22 -39.96
N ASN A 42 -26.13 56.01 -39.68
CA ASN A 42 -27.22 56.89 -40.10
C ASN A 42 -27.56 57.98 -39.05
N PHE A 43 -26.92 57.94 -37.90
CA PHE A 43 -27.18 58.88 -36.80
C PHE A 43 -26.24 60.07 -36.90
N ALA A 44 -26.69 61.25 -36.47
CA ALA A 44 -25.82 62.41 -36.36
C ALA A 44 -24.77 62.17 -35.25
N PRO A 45 -23.55 62.74 -35.37
CA PRO A 45 -22.50 62.55 -34.36
C PRO A 45 -22.94 62.87 -32.92
N ALA A 46 -23.78 63.90 -32.74
CA ALA A 46 -24.31 64.28 -31.44
C ALA A 46 -25.28 63.24 -30.84
N GLU A 47 -26.01 62.50 -31.69
CA GLU A 47 -26.91 61.43 -31.27
C GLU A 47 -26.12 60.17 -30.89
N VAL A 48 -25.10 59.83 -31.69
CA VAL A 48 -24.19 58.71 -31.41
C VAL A 48 -23.47 58.90 -30.06
N GLU A 49 -23.01 60.12 -29.74
CA GLU A 49 -22.36 60.38 -28.45
C GLU A 49 -23.33 60.26 -27.27
N ARG A 50 -24.59 60.68 -27.42
CA ARG A 50 -25.62 60.47 -26.39
C ARG A 50 -25.89 58.99 -26.19
N LEU A 51 -25.99 58.22 -27.28
CA LEU A 51 -26.22 56.78 -27.24
C LEU A 51 -25.03 56.04 -26.64
N HIS A 52 -23.80 56.44 -26.96
CA HIS A 52 -22.59 55.87 -26.37
C HIS A 52 -22.52 56.12 -24.85
N ARG A 53 -22.94 57.30 -24.39
CA ARG A 53 -23.02 57.58 -22.94
C ARG A 53 -24.06 56.69 -22.25
N LEU A 54 -25.22 56.47 -22.88
CA LEU A 54 -26.23 55.54 -22.37
C LEU A 54 -25.71 54.11 -22.37
N PHE A 55 -24.99 53.69 -23.41
CA PHE A 55 -24.36 52.38 -23.50
C PHE A 55 -23.39 52.15 -22.34
N ILE A 56 -22.49 53.10 -22.04
CA ILE A 56 -21.59 52.99 -20.89
C ILE A 56 -22.39 52.85 -19.59
N GLN A 57 -23.44 53.66 -19.39
CA GLN A 57 -24.28 53.56 -18.18
C GLN A 57 -24.92 52.18 -18.03
N VAL A 58 -25.46 51.62 -19.12
CA VAL A 58 -26.04 50.27 -19.12
C VAL A 58 -24.99 49.22 -18.81
N ILE A 59 -23.81 49.31 -19.42
CA ILE A 59 -22.72 48.35 -19.20
C ILE A 59 -22.20 48.41 -17.77
N THR A 60 -22.04 49.60 -17.18
CA THR A 60 -21.62 49.76 -15.79
C THR A 60 -22.66 49.18 -14.83
N SER A 61 -23.94 49.51 -14.99
CA SER A 61 -25.01 48.95 -14.16
C SER A 61 -25.08 47.43 -14.27
N LEU A 62 -24.98 46.90 -15.49
CA LEU A 62 -24.98 45.45 -15.73
C LEU A 62 -23.78 44.76 -15.09
N HIS A 63 -22.61 45.41 -15.05
CA HIS A 63 -21.43 44.88 -14.40
C HIS A 63 -21.66 44.72 -12.89
N GLU A 64 -22.15 45.78 -12.24
CA GLU A 64 -22.50 45.78 -10.81
C GLU A 64 -23.56 44.71 -10.49
N ASP A 65 -24.64 44.64 -11.27
CA ASP A 65 -25.72 43.66 -11.07
C ASP A 65 -25.22 42.20 -11.19
N ILE A 66 -24.31 41.93 -12.13
CA ILE A 66 -23.74 40.59 -12.33
C ILE A 66 -22.80 40.20 -11.19
N GLU A 67 -21.97 41.14 -10.70
CA GLU A 67 -21.07 40.90 -9.57
C GLU A 67 -21.85 40.61 -8.28
N ASP A 68 -22.91 41.38 -8.02
CA ASP A 68 -23.78 41.19 -6.86
C ASP A 68 -24.50 39.83 -6.92
N GLU A 69 -25.05 39.45 -8.07
CA GLU A 69 -25.71 38.16 -8.26
C GLU A 69 -24.73 37.00 -8.11
N PHE A 70 -23.50 37.14 -8.63
CA PHE A 70 -22.46 36.13 -8.47
C PHE A 70 -22.06 35.92 -7.01
N GLU A 71 -21.89 36.99 -6.24
CA GLU A 71 -21.57 36.90 -4.81
C GLU A 71 -22.74 36.25 -4.05
N SER A 72 -23.98 36.65 -4.35
CA SER A 72 -25.20 36.03 -3.81
C SER A 72 -25.25 34.52 -4.08
N LEU A 73 -24.97 34.11 -5.32
CA LEU A 73 -24.92 32.71 -5.72
C LEU A 73 -23.78 31.95 -5.00
N CYS A 74 -22.61 32.57 -4.83
CA CYS A 74 -21.49 31.95 -4.10
C CYS A 74 -21.84 31.68 -2.64
N VAL A 75 -22.59 32.60 -2.00
CA VAL A 75 -23.09 32.43 -0.63
C VAL A 75 -24.16 31.35 -0.58
N GLU A 76 -25.16 31.39 -1.47
CA GLU A 76 -26.26 30.42 -1.52
C GLU A 76 -25.74 28.99 -1.71
N THR A 77 -24.81 28.81 -2.66
CA THR A 77 -24.24 27.50 -3.00
C THR A 77 -23.14 27.05 -2.04
N GLN A 78 -22.74 27.89 -1.09
CA GLN A 78 -21.60 27.63 -0.20
C GLN A 78 -20.32 27.32 -0.97
N ALA A 79 -20.13 27.95 -2.14
CA ALA A 79 -18.98 27.70 -3.01
C ALA A 79 -17.67 28.06 -2.31
N GLY A 80 -17.64 29.19 -1.58
CA GLY A 80 -16.47 29.63 -0.83
C GLY A 80 -16.02 28.63 0.23
N SER A 81 -16.93 28.20 1.10
CA SER A 81 -16.60 27.22 2.16
C SER A 81 -16.21 25.86 1.59
N THR A 82 -16.88 25.41 0.52
CA THR A 82 -16.54 24.17 -0.17
C THR A 82 -15.13 24.22 -0.74
N LEU A 83 -14.75 25.33 -1.39
CA LEU A 83 -13.40 25.52 -1.93
C LEU A 83 -12.34 25.58 -0.83
N ASN A 84 -12.63 26.22 0.31
CA ASN A 84 -11.75 26.25 1.47
C ASN A 84 -11.55 24.85 2.06
N MET A 85 -12.62 24.05 2.17
CA MET A 85 -12.55 22.67 2.63
C MET A 85 -11.70 21.81 1.68
N VAL A 86 -11.86 21.98 0.37
CA VAL A 86 -11.02 21.28 -0.62
C VAL A 86 -9.55 21.68 -0.49
N GLU A 87 -9.26 22.96 -0.27
CA GLU A 87 -7.90 23.45 -0.05
C GLU A 87 -7.27 22.81 1.19
N GLN A 88 -8.01 22.78 2.31
CA GLN A 88 -7.59 22.12 3.53
C GLN A 88 -7.33 20.62 3.32
N LEU A 89 -8.25 19.89 2.69
CA LEU A 89 -8.10 18.45 2.43
C LEU A 89 -6.87 18.14 1.57
N VAL A 90 -6.59 18.99 0.57
CA VAL A 90 -5.39 18.86 -0.26
C VAL A 90 -4.13 19.13 0.54
N GLU A 91 -4.14 20.09 1.46
CA GLU A 91 -3.00 20.35 2.35
C GLU A 91 -2.77 19.19 3.32
N GLU A 92 -3.83 18.69 3.97
CA GLU A 92 -3.79 17.53 4.86
C GLU A 92 -3.27 16.28 4.15
N GLN A 93 -3.80 15.98 2.96
CA GLN A 93 -3.32 14.89 2.10
C GLN A 93 -1.84 15.07 1.74
N ASN A 94 -1.41 16.30 1.48
CA ASN A 94 -0.02 16.54 1.12
C ASN A 94 0.95 16.30 2.27
N LEU A 95 0.50 16.54 3.50
CA LEU A 95 1.25 16.31 4.72
C LEU A 95 1.22 14.84 5.17
N ASP A 96 0.29 14.02 4.69
CA ASP A 96 0.21 12.60 5.03
C ASP A 96 1.27 11.77 4.25
N PRO A 97 2.33 11.28 4.92
CA PRO A 97 3.36 10.47 4.28
C PRO A 97 2.87 9.04 3.95
N LEU A 98 1.74 8.62 4.52
CA LEU A 98 1.10 7.33 4.24
C LEU A 98 0.10 7.42 3.11
N PHE A 99 -0.09 8.62 2.53
CA PHE A 99 -0.97 8.78 1.39
C PHE A 99 -0.53 7.84 0.25
N PRO A 100 -1.42 7.00 -0.31
CA PRO A 100 -1.03 5.89 -1.18
C PRO A 100 -0.16 6.27 -2.39
N GLU A 101 -0.35 7.48 -2.92
CA GLU A 101 0.43 7.98 -4.06
C GLU A 101 1.88 8.35 -3.68
N LYS A 102 2.14 8.62 -2.39
CA LYS A 102 3.46 8.98 -1.85
C LYS A 102 4.12 7.83 -1.09
N SER A 103 3.35 6.83 -0.66
CA SER A 103 3.81 5.79 0.25
C SER A 103 4.21 4.51 -0.49
N ASN A 104 5.43 4.03 -0.24
CA ASN A 104 5.90 2.72 -0.73
C ASN A 104 5.55 1.56 0.23
N VAL A 105 4.68 1.79 1.21
CA VAL A 105 4.37 0.81 2.27
C VAL A 105 3.84 -0.50 1.71
N GLU A 106 3.03 -0.46 0.64
CA GLU A 106 2.49 -1.69 0.03
C GLU A 106 3.57 -2.47 -0.73
N GLU A 107 4.48 -1.78 -1.41
CA GLU A 107 5.63 -2.41 -2.08
C GLU A 107 6.57 -3.07 -1.06
N VAL A 108 6.87 -2.37 0.03
CA VAL A 108 7.68 -2.90 1.14
C VAL A 108 6.99 -4.11 1.79
N ARG A 109 5.67 -4.05 1.98
CA ARG A 109 4.88 -5.18 2.49
C ARG A 109 4.99 -6.39 1.57
N HIS A 110 4.84 -6.21 0.27
CA HIS A 110 4.95 -7.30 -0.71
C HIS A 110 6.35 -7.91 -0.71
N TYR A 111 7.40 -7.08 -0.80
CA TYR A 111 8.79 -7.53 -0.75
C TYR A 111 9.11 -8.31 0.54
N LEU A 112 8.66 -7.79 1.69
CA LEU A 112 8.88 -8.45 2.97
C LEU A 112 8.14 -9.80 3.06
N SER A 113 6.90 -9.85 2.54
CA SER A 113 6.12 -11.08 2.49
C SER A 113 6.78 -12.14 1.61
N GLU A 114 7.28 -11.76 0.44
CA GLU A 114 8.00 -12.65 -0.48
C GLU A 114 9.31 -13.15 0.14
N ALA A 115 10.11 -12.25 0.74
CA ALA A 115 11.33 -12.61 1.44
C ALA A 115 11.07 -13.62 2.56
N LYS A 116 10.00 -13.41 3.34
CA LYS A 116 9.61 -14.33 4.43
C LYS A 116 9.10 -15.67 3.92
N GLN A 117 8.33 -15.69 2.83
CA GLN A 117 7.90 -16.94 2.23
C GLN A 117 9.08 -17.76 1.71
N ASN A 118 10.06 -17.11 1.08
CA ASN A 118 11.28 -17.77 0.61
C ASN A 118 12.10 -18.33 1.77
N GLU A 119 12.23 -17.59 2.88
CA GLU A 119 12.91 -18.05 4.09
C GLU A 119 12.21 -19.27 4.70
N ILE A 120 10.87 -19.25 4.79
CA ILE A 120 10.08 -20.40 5.28
C ILE A 120 10.33 -21.63 4.40
N ASN A 121 10.22 -21.49 3.08
CA ASN A 121 10.42 -22.61 2.16
C ASN A 121 11.82 -23.22 2.31
N TYR A 122 12.86 -22.38 2.42
CA TYR A 122 14.24 -22.83 2.62
C TYR A 122 14.40 -23.63 3.93
N LEU A 123 13.87 -23.09 5.03
CA LEU A 123 13.95 -23.74 6.34
C LEU A 123 13.16 -25.06 6.38
N THR A 124 12.01 -25.13 5.70
CA THR A 124 11.23 -26.36 5.54
C THR A 124 12.04 -27.43 4.82
N THR A 125 12.67 -27.11 3.68
CA THR A 125 13.52 -28.08 2.95
C THR A 125 14.72 -28.54 3.77
N MET A 126 15.37 -27.64 4.51
CA MET A 126 16.46 -28.01 5.42
C MET A 126 15.98 -28.98 6.51
N LEU A 127 14.80 -28.72 7.09
CA LEU A 127 14.23 -29.56 8.14
C LEU A 127 13.90 -30.97 7.62
N GLU A 128 13.26 -31.05 6.45
CA GLU A 128 12.95 -32.33 5.79
C GLU A 128 14.22 -33.16 5.55
N THR A 129 15.28 -32.52 5.05
CA THR A 129 16.57 -33.18 4.79
C THR A 129 17.19 -33.71 6.10
N ALA A 130 17.16 -32.91 7.17
CA ALA A 130 17.70 -33.31 8.47
C ALA A 130 16.89 -34.46 9.09
N GLU A 131 15.57 -34.44 8.94
CA GLU A 131 14.71 -35.55 9.39
C GLU A 131 15.00 -36.84 8.64
N GLU A 132 15.24 -36.76 7.33
CA GLU A 132 15.53 -37.94 6.50
C GLU A 132 16.91 -38.54 6.85
N GLN A 133 17.91 -37.68 7.08
CA GLN A 133 19.20 -38.10 7.62
C GLN A 133 19.05 -38.76 8.99
N LYS A 134 18.25 -38.19 9.90
CA LYS A 134 17.98 -38.77 11.21
C LYS A 134 17.34 -40.16 11.07
N ARG A 135 16.32 -40.32 10.22
CA ARG A 135 15.67 -41.62 9.96
C ARG A 135 16.67 -42.66 9.45
N SER A 136 17.54 -42.27 8.52
CA SER A 136 18.60 -43.13 7.98
C SER A 136 19.59 -43.59 9.07
N ILE A 137 20.06 -42.65 9.91
CA ILE A 137 20.97 -42.96 11.02
C ILE A 137 20.31 -43.89 12.04
N THR A 138 19.06 -43.61 12.42
CA THR A 138 18.30 -44.45 13.35
C THR A 138 18.11 -45.86 12.80
N SER A 139 17.77 -46.01 11.51
CA SER A 139 17.65 -47.33 10.87
C SER A 139 18.97 -48.10 10.90
N ARG A 140 20.09 -47.44 10.59
CA ARG A 140 21.42 -48.06 10.64
C ARG A 140 21.83 -48.47 12.06
N LEU A 141 21.50 -47.66 13.07
CA LEU A 141 21.75 -48.00 14.47
C LEU A 141 21.00 -49.26 14.91
N GLU A 142 19.73 -49.42 14.49
CA GLU A 142 18.94 -50.61 14.82
C GLU A 142 19.51 -51.88 14.15
N ILE A 143 19.97 -51.80 12.90
CA ILE A 143 20.64 -52.93 12.22
C ILE A 143 21.90 -53.34 12.98
N LEU A 144 22.79 -52.39 13.29
CA LEU A 144 24.04 -52.67 14.00
C LEU A 144 23.80 -53.23 15.41
N LYS A 145 22.72 -52.79 16.08
CA LYS A 145 22.32 -53.30 17.39
C LYS A 145 21.85 -54.75 17.31
N LYS A 146 21.08 -55.10 16.28
CA LYS A 146 20.63 -56.47 16.01
C LYS A 146 21.80 -57.40 15.68
N GLU A 147 22.68 -57.00 14.76
CA GLU A 147 23.87 -57.78 14.41
C GLU A 147 24.74 -58.06 15.64
N ARG A 148 25.00 -57.03 16.47
CA ARG A 148 25.76 -57.22 17.72
C ARG A 148 25.11 -58.26 18.64
N HIS A 149 23.79 -58.22 18.78
CA HIS A 149 23.07 -59.18 19.61
C HIS A 149 23.15 -60.60 19.02
N ASP A 150 22.92 -60.74 17.72
CA ASP A 150 22.98 -62.02 17.00
C ASP A 150 24.38 -62.65 17.07
N PHE A 151 25.45 -61.86 16.92
CA PHE A 151 26.84 -62.33 17.06
C PHE A 151 27.19 -62.69 18.51
N SER A 152 26.75 -61.89 19.48
CA SER A 152 26.98 -62.15 20.91
C SER A 152 26.29 -63.44 21.35
N ASP A 153 25.02 -63.63 20.97
CA ASP A 153 24.24 -64.80 21.33
C ASP A 153 24.77 -66.04 20.62
N ALA A 154 25.03 -65.98 19.31
CA ALA A 154 25.56 -67.12 18.57
C ALA A 154 26.95 -67.55 19.06
N ALA A 155 27.86 -66.60 19.30
CA ALA A 155 29.22 -66.91 19.77
C ALA A 155 29.22 -67.42 21.22
N ALA A 156 28.44 -66.81 22.11
CA ALA A 156 28.32 -67.28 23.49
C ALA A 156 27.73 -68.70 23.54
N THR A 157 26.72 -68.99 22.73
CA THR A 157 26.07 -70.31 22.69
C THR A 157 26.99 -71.38 22.08
N ASP A 158 27.74 -71.07 21.01
CA ASP A 158 28.71 -72.00 20.41
C ASP A 158 29.88 -72.32 21.37
N ILE A 159 30.43 -71.30 22.04
CA ILE A 159 31.51 -71.49 23.03
C ILE A 159 31.03 -72.32 24.21
N VAL A 160 29.84 -72.01 24.75
CA VAL A 160 29.25 -72.77 25.86
C VAL A 160 28.97 -74.22 25.46
N ASN A 161 28.45 -74.45 24.24
CA ASN A 161 28.18 -75.79 23.75
C ASN A 161 29.49 -76.58 23.50
N LYS A 162 30.54 -75.97 22.94
CA LYS A 162 31.86 -76.61 22.79
C LYS A 162 32.46 -77.00 24.13
N ILE A 163 32.41 -76.11 25.13
CA ILE A 163 32.88 -76.42 26.50
C ILE A 163 32.08 -77.59 27.10
N ARG A 164 30.76 -77.56 26.96
CA ARG A 164 29.88 -78.64 27.46
C ARG A 164 30.17 -79.99 26.80
N THR A 165 30.34 -80.00 25.48
CA THR A 165 30.64 -81.20 24.70
C THR A 165 32.04 -81.74 25.00
N GLY A 166 33.02 -80.85 25.21
CA GLY A 166 34.36 -81.19 25.67
C GLY A 166 34.32 -81.90 27.03
N ASN A 167 33.64 -81.32 28.01
CA ASN A 167 33.49 -81.89 29.36
C ASN A 167 32.78 -83.26 29.36
N GLN A 168 31.79 -83.47 28.47
CA GLN A 168 31.16 -84.78 28.31
C GLN A 168 32.11 -85.85 27.74
N LYS A 169 32.97 -85.51 26.77
CA LYS A 169 33.97 -86.43 26.21
C LYS A 169 35.03 -86.86 27.24
N TYR A 170 35.42 -85.97 28.15
CA TYR A 170 36.30 -86.33 29.26
C TYR A 170 35.61 -87.26 30.28
N ASN A 171 34.31 -87.08 30.52
CA ASN A 171 33.58 -87.90 31.48
C ASN A 171 33.23 -89.31 30.94
N THR A 172 33.04 -89.46 29.62
CA THR A 172 32.86 -90.79 29.00
C THR A 172 34.17 -91.57 28.85
N ASN A 173 35.31 -90.91 28.64
CA ASN A 173 36.62 -91.59 28.63
C ASN A 173 37.06 -92.11 30.01
N ASN A 174 36.52 -91.56 31.10
CA ASN A 174 36.76 -92.06 32.46
C ASN A 174 35.84 -93.23 32.87
N ASN A 175 34.89 -93.63 32.03
CA ASN A 175 33.91 -94.69 32.36
C ASN A 175 34.01 -95.94 31.46
N ILE A 176 35.06 -96.05 30.62
CA ILE A 176 35.37 -97.23 29.79
C ILE A 176 36.69 -97.90 30.28
N GLY A 177 37.01 -97.74 31.56
CA GLY A 177 38.03 -98.50 32.27
C GLY A 177 37.38 -99.42 33.31
N PHE A 178 36.89 -100.57 32.84
CA PHE A 178 36.71 -101.88 33.52
C PHE A 178 37.21 -101.94 34.99
N ASN A 179 36.42 -102.35 36.00
CA ASN A 179 35.61 -103.57 36.10
C ASN A 179 36.34 -104.82 35.62
N SER A 180 37.38 -105.23 36.37
CA SER A 180 37.71 -106.62 36.74
C SER A 180 38.91 -106.64 37.67
#